data_AF-A0A3D4GRY1-F1
#
_entry.id   AF-A0A3D4GRY1-F1
#
_cell.length_a   1.000
_cell.length_b   1.000
_cell.length_c   1.000
_cell.angle_alpha   90.00
_cell.angle_beta   90.00
_cell.angle_gamma   90.00
#
_symmetry.space_group_name_H-M   'P 1'
#
loop_
_entity.id
_entity.type
_entity.pdbx_description
1 polymer ?
#
loop_
_entity_poly.entity_id
_entity_poly.type
_entity_poly.pdbx_seq_one_letter_code
_entity_poly.pdbx_strand_id
1 'polypeptide(L)'
;MLRAYAVGNLLPVSPSPLDNPLVDAPLAHCLLTIPVVILHYLRLLVYPVTLSVDYSFNQIPVNSSIYSWSFVAGLCTVVLASWGVSRIWGRSPLAAFGVSLLVIPLLLNLNPLVSSGTMLAERYLYLPSMGFCLLVGLAFHSVQSMARSPGQRHILIGLAAVLVVAGTARTVLRNKEWRTDETLFRSATVSTPRSVRAHLNLAFLLKNKGDVQGA
;
A
#
# COMPACT_ATOMS: atom_id res chain seq x y z
N MET A 1 16.11 -10.84 16.63
CA MET A 1 16.46 -11.86 17.65
C MET A 1 15.59 -11.77 18.92
N LEU A 2 15.26 -10.58 19.45
CA LEU A 2 14.39 -10.43 20.64
C LEU A 2 12.94 -10.98 20.49
N ARG A 3 12.37 -10.98 19.28
CA ARG A 3 11.02 -11.52 19.02
C ARG A 3 10.92 -13.05 19.13
N ALA A 4 12.03 -13.76 18.91
CA ALA A 4 12.07 -15.23 18.98
C ALA A 4 12.05 -15.75 20.42
N TYR A 5 12.62 -14.99 21.36
CA TYR A 5 12.67 -15.37 22.77
C TYR A 5 11.33 -15.16 23.51
N ALA A 6 10.49 -14.23 23.07
CA ALA A 6 9.24 -13.89 23.77
C ALA A 6 8.07 -14.85 23.49
N VAL A 7 8.09 -15.61 22.38
CA VAL A 7 6.90 -16.34 21.87
C VAL A 7 7.00 -17.86 22.10
N GLY A 8 8.18 -18.40 22.45
CA GLY A 8 8.39 -19.84 22.51
C GLY A 8 8.37 -20.48 21.11
N ASN A 9 9.05 -21.62 20.96
CA ASN A 9 9.28 -22.30 19.68
C ASN A 9 8.07 -22.30 18.73
N LEU A 10 8.15 -21.45 17.71
CA LEU A 10 7.61 -21.72 16.39
C LEU A 10 8.82 -21.58 15.49
N LEU A 11 9.15 -22.63 14.73
CA LEU A 11 10.18 -22.58 13.69
C LEU A 11 10.07 -21.25 12.92
N PRO A 12 11.16 -20.61 12.45
CA PRO A 12 11.00 -19.58 11.45
C PRO A 12 10.25 -20.24 10.31
N VAL A 13 8.95 -19.96 10.19
CA VAL A 13 8.18 -20.35 9.01
C VAL A 13 8.80 -19.48 7.94
N SER A 14 9.77 -20.06 7.24
CA SER A 14 10.37 -19.46 6.07
C SER A 14 9.21 -19.05 5.18
N PRO A 15 9.09 -17.75 4.85
CA PRO A 15 7.94 -17.28 4.10
C PRO A 15 7.80 -18.10 2.83
N SER A 16 6.63 -18.68 2.61
CA SER A 16 6.40 -19.53 1.44
C SER A 16 6.37 -18.66 0.18
N PRO A 17 6.72 -19.19 -1.01
CA PRO A 17 6.43 -18.53 -2.28
C PRO A 17 4.96 -18.19 -2.48
N LEU A 18 4.06 -18.93 -1.79
CA LEU A 18 2.64 -18.62 -1.73
C LEU A 18 2.36 -17.31 -0.97
N ASP A 19 3.18 -16.96 0.00
CA ASP A 19 3.03 -15.77 0.82
C ASP A 19 3.72 -14.56 0.19
N ASN A 20 4.92 -14.79 -0.36
CA ASN A 20 5.75 -13.80 -1.03
C ASN A 20 6.54 -14.46 -2.18
N PRO A 21 6.21 -14.17 -3.45
CA PRO A 21 6.88 -14.80 -4.58
C PRO A 21 8.34 -14.34 -4.77
N LEU A 22 8.78 -13.29 -4.06
CA LEU A 22 10.17 -12.82 -4.11
C LEU A 22 11.14 -13.69 -3.28
N VAL A 23 10.63 -14.59 -2.44
CA VAL A 23 11.50 -15.43 -1.58
C VAL A 23 12.41 -16.33 -2.40
N ASP A 24 11.91 -16.87 -3.51
CA ASP A 24 12.66 -17.76 -4.41
C ASP A 24 13.16 -17.03 -5.67
N ALA A 25 12.91 -15.72 -5.78
CA ALA A 25 13.27 -14.96 -6.97
C ALA A 25 14.75 -14.53 -6.94
N PRO A 26 15.44 -14.52 -8.10
CA PRO A 26 16.78 -13.93 -8.19
C PRO A 26 16.76 -12.45 -7.78
N LEU A 27 17.83 -11.97 -7.15
CA LEU A 27 17.95 -10.57 -6.70
C LEU A 27 17.63 -9.56 -7.81
N ALA A 28 18.00 -9.86 -9.06
CA ALA A 28 17.68 -9.03 -10.21
C ALA A 28 16.17 -8.82 -10.37
N HIS A 29 15.36 -9.88 -10.26
CA HIS A 29 13.90 -9.78 -10.35
C HIS A 29 13.31 -9.04 -9.14
N CYS A 30 13.88 -9.23 -7.95
CA CYS A 30 13.48 -8.45 -6.77
C CYS A 30 13.69 -6.95 -7.02
N LEU A 31 14.87 -6.54 -7.49
CA LEU A 31 15.18 -5.14 -7.81
C LEU A 31 14.28 -4.57 -8.91
N LEU A 32 13.99 -5.35 -9.95
CA LEU A 32 13.07 -4.96 -11.02
C LEU A 32 11.62 -4.84 -10.56
N THR A 33 11.25 -5.45 -9.44
CA THR A 33 9.88 -5.39 -8.93
C THR A 33 9.69 -4.27 -7.91
N ILE A 34 10.75 -3.79 -7.24
CA ILE A 34 10.65 -2.68 -6.26
C ILE A 34 9.96 -1.43 -6.83
N PRO A 35 10.31 -0.90 -8.02
CA PRO A 35 9.61 0.27 -8.58
C PRO A 35 8.13 0.02 -8.84
N VAL A 36 7.77 -1.21 -9.23
CA VAL A 36 6.37 -1.63 -9.45
C VAL A 36 5.59 -1.63 -8.14
N VAL A 37 6.22 -2.10 -7.05
CA VAL A 37 5.63 -2.09 -5.71
C VAL A 37 5.46 -0.66 -5.19
N ILE A 38 6.46 0.21 -5.40
CA ILE A 38 6.35 1.64 -5.06
C ILE A 38 5.19 2.30 -5.81
N LEU A 39 5.06 2.05 -7.11
CA LEU A 39 3.93 2.54 -7.90
C LEU A 39 2.59 2.11 -7.30
N HIS A 40 2.48 0.85 -6.88
CA HIS A 40 1.27 0.34 -6.25
C HIS A 40 0.97 1.03 -4.91
N TYR A 41 1.98 1.21 -4.06
CA TYR A 41 1.84 1.92 -2.79
C TYR A 41 1.42 3.39 -2.97
N LEU A 42 2.04 4.10 -3.92
CA LEU A 42 1.67 5.48 -4.22
C LEU A 42 0.26 5.56 -4.81
N ARG A 43 -0.14 4.60 -5.65
CA ARG A 43 -1.52 4.48 -6.12
C ARG A 43 -2.49 4.29 -4.96
N LEU A 44 -2.17 3.46 -3.97
CA LEU A 44 -3.03 3.28 -2.79
C LEU A 44 -3.12 4.55 -1.93
N LEU A 45 -2.04 5.33 -1.80
CA LEU A 45 -2.06 6.60 -1.07
C LEU A 45 -2.96 7.65 -1.75
N VAL A 46 -2.93 7.74 -3.08
CA VAL A 46 -3.70 8.73 -3.85
C VAL A 46 -5.13 8.26 -4.12
N TYR A 47 -5.32 6.97 -4.37
CA TYR A 47 -6.58 6.36 -4.81
C TYR A 47 -6.82 5.00 -4.11
N PRO A 48 -7.21 4.99 -2.82
CA PRO A 48 -7.42 3.79 -2.02
C PRO A 48 -8.76 3.09 -2.35
N VAL A 49 -8.98 2.72 -3.61
CA VAL A 49 -10.25 2.11 -4.04
C VAL A 49 -10.25 0.60 -3.96
N THR A 50 -9.16 -0.05 -4.32
CA THR A 50 -9.03 -1.50 -4.28
C THR A 50 -8.18 -1.90 -3.09
N LEU A 51 -8.79 -1.89 -1.91
CA LEU A 51 -8.16 -2.32 -0.67
C LEU A 51 -8.40 -3.83 -0.47
N SER A 52 -7.42 -4.54 0.06
CA SER A 52 -7.49 -5.95 0.42
C SER A 52 -6.78 -6.25 1.73
N VAL A 53 -7.25 -7.27 2.44
CA VAL A 53 -6.59 -7.77 3.65
C VAL A 53 -5.26 -8.46 3.32
N ASP A 54 -5.12 -8.97 2.10
CA ASP A 54 -3.97 -9.77 1.68
C ASP A 54 -3.67 -9.58 0.18
N TYR A 55 -2.38 -9.48 -0.16
CA TYR A 55 -1.86 -9.36 -1.53
C TYR A 55 -0.82 -10.45 -1.83
N SER A 56 -1.01 -11.66 -1.28
CA SER A 56 -0.05 -12.76 -1.41
C SER A 56 -0.04 -13.39 -2.80
N PHE A 57 0.95 -14.27 -3.00
CA PHE A 57 1.23 -14.98 -4.24
C PHE A 57 1.43 -14.02 -5.42
N ASN A 58 0.63 -14.17 -6.48
CA ASN A 58 0.84 -13.50 -7.76
C ASN A 58 -0.04 -12.25 -7.92
N GLN A 59 -0.52 -11.65 -6.82
CA GLN A 59 -1.33 -10.43 -6.91
C GLN A 59 -0.52 -9.25 -7.47
N ILE A 60 0.77 -9.20 -7.15
CA ILE A 60 1.76 -8.36 -7.83
C ILE A 60 2.77 -9.30 -8.48
N PRO A 61 2.72 -9.46 -9.81
CA PRO A 61 3.61 -10.39 -10.49
C PRO A 61 5.04 -9.90 -10.37
N VAL A 62 5.95 -10.86 -10.14
CA VAL A 62 7.39 -10.60 -10.14
C VAL A 62 7.77 -10.13 -11.53
N ASN A 63 8.37 -8.94 -11.60
CA ASN A 63 8.76 -8.35 -12.87
C ASN A 63 10.14 -8.84 -13.29
N SER A 64 10.23 -9.39 -14.49
CA SER A 64 11.47 -9.91 -15.08
C SER A 64 12.01 -9.04 -16.23
N SER A 65 11.32 -7.96 -16.61
CA SER A 65 11.69 -7.13 -17.76
C SER A 65 11.78 -5.65 -17.42
N ILE A 66 12.83 -5.00 -17.93
CA ILE A 66 13.00 -3.53 -17.89
C ILE A 66 12.10 -2.81 -18.89
N TYR A 67 11.52 -3.53 -19.85
CA TYR A 67 10.63 -2.98 -20.87
C TYR A 67 9.16 -3.08 -20.49
N SER A 68 8.84 -3.66 -19.32
CA SER A 68 7.46 -3.73 -18.86
C SER A 68 6.95 -2.32 -18.54
N TRP A 69 5.73 -1.99 -18.98
CA TRP A 69 5.15 -0.67 -18.76
C TRP A 69 5.08 -0.33 -17.26
N SER A 70 4.82 -1.34 -16.41
CA SER A 70 4.73 -1.20 -14.96
C SER A 70 6.07 -0.81 -14.35
N PHE A 71 7.17 -1.36 -14.87
CA PHE A 71 8.52 -0.98 -14.44
C PHE A 71 8.83 0.45 -14.84
N VAL A 72 8.60 0.81 -16.11
CA VAL A 72 8.86 2.15 -16.61
C VAL A 72 8.03 3.19 -15.84
N ALA A 73 6.73 2.94 -15.65
CA ALA A 73 5.86 3.79 -14.86
C ALA A 73 6.33 3.90 -13.40
N GLY A 74 6.75 2.79 -12.78
CA GLY A 74 7.29 2.80 -11.43
C GLY A 74 8.60 3.58 -11.31
N LEU A 75 9.52 3.39 -12.26
CA LEU A 75 10.79 4.10 -12.31
C LEU A 75 10.59 5.59 -12.52
N CYS A 76 9.74 5.99 -13.47
CA CYS A 76 9.37 7.39 -13.68
C CYS A 76 8.78 7.99 -12.39
N THR A 77 7.93 7.24 -11.69
CA THR A 77 7.35 7.70 -10.43
C THR A 77 8.41 7.90 -9.35
N VAL A 78 9.37 6.98 -9.20
CA VAL A 78 10.50 7.12 -8.27
C VAL A 78 11.36 8.34 -8.61
N VAL A 79 11.66 8.56 -9.89
CA VAL A 79 12.45 9.71 -10.35
C VAL A 79 11.72 11.02 -10.06
N LEU A 80 10.43 11.11 -10.40
CA LEU A 80 9.61 12.29 -10.14
C LEU A 80 9.44 12.56 -8.63
N ALA A 81 9.22 11.52 -7.83
CA ALA A 81 9.14 11.64 -6.38
C ALA A 81 10.47 12.11 -5.78
N SER A 82 11.60 11.54 -6.23
CA SER A 82 12.94 11.95 -5.77
C SER A 82 13.27 13.38 -6.15
N TRP A 83 12.88 13.80 -7.37
CA TRP A 83 12.99 15.18 -7.81
C TRP A 83 12.11 16.11 -6.98
N GLY A 84 10.85 15.74 -6.72
CA GLY A 84 9.95 16.51 -5.85
C GLY A 84 10.51 16.67 -4.45
N VAL A 85 11.03 15.58 -3.87
CA VAL A 85 11.71 15.57 -2.57
C VAL A 85 12.91 16.52 -2.56
N SER A 86 13.79 16.47 -3.56
CA SER A 86 14.97 17.35 -3.59
C SER A 86 14.61 18.85 -3.69
N ARG A 87 13.46 19.19 -4.28
CA ARG A 87 12.98 20.57 -4.35
C ARG A 87 12.44 21.11 -3.03
N ILE A 88 11.91 20.25 -2.16
CA ILE A 88 11.31 20.63 -0.88
C ILE A 88 12.24 20.37 0.31
N TRP A 89 13.22 19.48 0.14
CA TRP A 89 14.21 19.15 1.16
C TRP A 89 15.01 20.40 1.54
N GLY A 90 15.09 20.67 2.85
CA GLY A 90 15.76 21.86 3.38
C GLY A 90 15.01 23.19 3.23
N ARG A 91 13.87 23.24 2.51
CA ARG A 91 13.05 24.46 2.39
C ARG A 91 12.18 24.71 3.61
N SER A 92 11.67 23.64 4.21
CA SER A 92 10.80 23.68 5.40
C SER A 92 11.10 22.46 6.28
N PRO A 93 11.39 22.65 7.58
CA PRO A 93 11.55 21.54 8.51
C PRO A 93 10.32 20.63 8.54
N LEU A 94 9.12 21.21 8.42
CA LEU A 94 7.86 20.48 8.42
C LEU A 94 7.69 19.65 7.14
N ALA A 95 8.09 20.17 5.98
CA ALA A 95 8.09 19.41 4.73
C ALA A 95 9.11 18.26 4.76
N ALA A 96 10.32 18.53 5.26
CA ALA A 96 11.36 17.51 5.42
C ALA A 96 10.91 16.39 6.38
N PHE A 97 10.21 16.74 7.45
CA PHE A 97 9.61 15.78 8.36
C PHE A 97 8.54 14.92 7.66
N GLY A 98 7.61 15.53 6.91
CA GLY A 98 6.61 14.81 6.13
C GLY A 98 7.21 13.83 5.11
N VAL A 99 8.25 14.27 4.38
CA VAL A 99 9.00 13.40 3.46
C VAL A 99 9.67 12.26 4.21
N SER A 100 10.31 12.54 5.34
CA SER A 100 11.00 11.51 6.14
C SER A 100 10.02 10.45 6.63
N LEU A 101 8.83 10.86 7.12
CA LEU A 101 7.76 9.95 7.52
C LEU A 101 7.20 9.13 6.36
N LEU A 102 7.21 9.67 5.13
CA LEU A 102 6.74 8.96 3.94
C LEU A 102 7.78 7.96 3.42
N VAL A 103 9.02 8.41 3.24
CA VAL A 103 10.06 7.67 2.51
C VAL A 103 10.75 6.64 3.38
N ILE A 104 11.15 6.99 4.61
CA ILE A 104 11.96 6.09 5.45
C ILE A 104 11.23 4.77 5.74
N PRO A 105 9.97 4.76 6.22
CA PRO A 105 9.28 3.50 6.50
C PRO A 105 9.03 2.69 5.23
N LEU A 106 8.76 3.36 4.10
CA LEU A 106 8.56 2.68 2.82
C LEU A 106 9.85 1.95 2.38
N LEU A 107 11.00 2.62 2.47
CA LEU A 107 12.30 2.02 2.13
C LEU A 107 12.66 0.85 3.06
N LEU A 108 12.37 0.97 4.36
CA LEU A 108 12.61 -0.13 5.32
C LEU A 108 11.79 -1.38 4.98
N ASN A 109 10.57 -1.21 4.46
CA ASN A 109 9.72 -2.32 4.05
C ASN A 109 10.10 -2.91 2.67
N LEU A 110 10.79 -2.15 1.81
CA LEU A 110 11.17 -2.57 0.45
C LEU A 110 12.52 -3.29 0.39
N ASN A 111 13.03 -3.80 1.51
CA ASN A 111 14.32 -4.47 1.56
C ASN A 111 14.24 -5.90 0.97
N PRO A 112 14.86 -6.18 -0.20
CA PRO A 112 14.82 -7.50 -0.82
C PRO A 112 15.65 -8.55 -0.03
N LEU A 113 16.53 -8.11 0.87
CA LEU A 113 17.39 -8.98 1.68
C LEU A 113 16.70 -9.45 2.98
N VAL A 114 15.58 -8.82 3.34
CA VAL A 114 14.79 -9.21 4.50
C VAL A 114 13.49 -9.80 3.98
N SER A 115 13.45 -11.13 3.86
CA SER A 115 12.26 -11.89 3.45
C SER A 115 11.11 -11.64 4.43
N SER A 116 10.33 -10.61 4.13
CA SER A 116 9.10 -10.31 4.84
C SER A 116 8.02 -11.29 4.40
N GLY A 117 7.14 -11.69 5.33
CA GLY A 117 6.07 -12.67 5.08
C GLY A 117 5.04 -12.27 4.02
N THR A 118 5.10 -11.06 3.48
CA THR A 118 4.26 -10.59 2.37
C THR A 118 5.03 -9.55 1.57
N MET A 119 4.96 -9.60 0.24
CA MET A 119 5.58 -8.61 -0.64
C MET A 119 4.93 -7.22 -0.52
N LEU A 120 3.60 -7.19 -0.45
CA LEU A 120 2.81 -5.99 -0.25
C LEU A 120 1.81 -6.19 0.89
N ALA A 121 1.71 -5.19 1.76
CA ALA A 121 0.65 -5.13 2.75
C ALA A 121 0.27 -3.68 3.05
N GLU A 122 -1.03 -3.41 3.16
CA GLU A 122 -1.54 -2.06 3.42
C GLU A 122 -1.04 -1.49 4.75
N ARG A 123 -0.80 -2.35 5.76
CA ARG A 123 -0.24 -1.94 7.06
C ARG A 123 1.13 -1.26 6.95
N TYR A 124 1.88 -1.52 5.87
CA TYR A 124 3.15 -0.83 5.62
C TYR A 124 2.96 0.63 5.21
N LEU A 125 1.75 1.02 4.79
CA LEU A 125 1.38 2.39 4.47
C LEU A 125 0.89 3.21 5.68
N TYR A 126 0.69 2.64 6.86
CA TYR A 126 0.13 3.40 7.99
C TYR A 126 1.01 4.61 8.34
N LEU A 127 2.31 4.39 8.56
CA LEU A 127 3.24 5.49 8.85
C LEU A 127 3.51 6.37 7.61
N PRO A 128 3.75 5.81 6.40
CA PRO A 128 3.86 6.61 5.19
C PRO A 128 2.66 7.51 4.89
N SER A 129 1.44 7.05 5.19
CA SER A 129 0.22 7.81 4.96
C SER A 129 0.12 9.05 5.84
N MET A 130 0.69 9.03 7.05
CA MET A 130 0.79 10.21 7.90
C MET A 130 1.68 11.28 7.25
N GLY A 131 2.85 10.87 6.75
CA GLY A 131 3.75 11.75 6.00
C GLY A 131 3.07 12.30 4.74
N PHE A 132 2.35 11.45 4.00
CA PHE A 132 1.57 11.83 2.83
C PHE A 132 0.52 12.90 3.16
N CYS A 133 -0.32 12.68 4.19
CA CYS A 133 -1.36 13.62 4.59
C CYS A 133 -0.77 14.98 5.01
N LEU A 134 0.37 14.98 5.71
CA LEU A 134 1.07 16.20 6.08
C LEU A 134 1.54 16.98 4.84
N LEU A 135 2.13 16.29 3.86
CA LEU A 135 2.57 16.90 2.61
C LEU A 135 1.39 17.44 1.78
N VAL A 136 0.27 16.71 1.72
CA VAL A 136 -0.96 17.16 1.08
C VAL A 136 -1.51 18.41 1.76
N GLY A 137 -1.51 18.46 3.09
CA GLY A 137 -1.93 19.64 3.85
C GLY A 137 -1.05 20.87 3.57
N LEU A 138 0.28 20.69 3.53
CA LEU A 138 1.21 21.76 3.16
C LEU A 138 1.01 22.24 1.72
N ALA A 139 0.83 21.30 0.78
CA ALA A 139 0.53 21.61 -0.61
C ALA A 139 -0.79 22.41 -0.71
N PHE A 140 -1.84 21.96 -0.04
CA PHE A 140 -3.12 22.66 0.01
C PHE A 140 -2.99 24.07 0.59
N HIS A 141 -2.26 24.25 1.69
CA HIS A 141 -2.00 25.56 2.27
C HIS A 141 -1.24 26.48 1.30
N SER A 142 -0.21 25.96 0.63
CA SER A 142 0.55 26.72 -0.37
C SER A 142 -0.34 27.18 -1.53
N VAL A 143 -1.17 26.30 -2.09
CA VAL A 143 -2.10 26.63 -3.18
C VAL A 143 -3.16 27.63 -2.72
N GLN A 144 -3.68 27.46 -1.51
CA GLN A 144 -4.64 28.39 -0.92
C GLN A 144 -4.03 29.79 -0.76
N SER A 145 -2.75 29.90 -0.35
CA SER A 145 -2.08 31.19 -0.18
C SER A 145 -1.85 31.95 -1.49
N MET A 146 -1.87 31.25 -2.64
CA MET A 146 -1.76 31.86 -3.97
C MET A 146 -3.13 32.32 -4.53
N ALA A 147 -4.24 31.97 -3.88
CA ALA A 147 -5.57 32.36 -4.33
C ALA A 147 -5.73 33.88 -4.26
N ARG A 148 -6.12 34.50 -5.38
CA ARG A 148 -6.25 35.95 -5.50
C ARG A 148 -7.63 36.49 -5.16
N SER A 149 -8.63 35.62 -5.04
CA SER A 149 -10.01 36.00 -4.72
C SER A 149 -10.64 35.08 -3.67
N PRO A 150 -11.63 35.59 -2.90
CA PRO A 150 -12.42 34.75 -2.02
C PRO A 150 -13.07 33.58 -2.75
N GLY A 151 -13.56 33.78 -3.99
CA GLY A 151 -14.17 32.72 -4.79
C GLY A 151 -13.23 31.53 -5.04
N GLN A 152 -11.97 31.79 -5.43
CA GLN A 152 -10.96 30.73 -5.60
C GLN A 152 -10.72 29.95 -4.30
N ARG A 153 -10.66 30.64 -3.16
CA ARG A 153 -10.49 30.00 -1.85
C ARG A 153 -11.67 29.10 -1.50
N HIS A 154 -12.91 29.56 -1.73
CA HIS A 154 -14.10 28.74 -1.51
C HIS A 154 -14.14 27.52 -2.41
N ILE A 155 -13.70 27.63 -3.68
CA ILE A 155 -13.60 26.48 -4.59
C ILE A 155 -12.60 25.46 -4.04
N LEU A 156 -11.41 25.88 -3.62
CA LEU A 156 -10.40 24.98 -3.04
C LEU A 156 -10.91 24.28 -1.78
N ILE A 157 -11.57 25.01 -0.88
CA ILE A 157 -12.18 24.45 0.33
C ILE A 157 -13.30 23.48 -0.03
N GLY A 158 -14.14 23.82 -1.00
CA GLY A 158 -15.21 22.97 -1.50
C GLY A 158 -14.68 21.65 -2.06
N LEU A 159 -13.63 21.71 -2.90
CA LEU A 159 -12.96 20.52 -3.44
C LEU A 159 -12.37 19.66 -2.33
N ALA A 160 -11.69 20.26 -1.35
CA ALA A 160 -11.16 19.53 -0.20
C ALA A 160 -12.28 18.86 0.62
N ALA A 161 -13.39 19.56 0.84
CA ALA A 161 -14.56 19.02 1.55
C ALA A 161 -15.19 17.84 0.79
N VAL A 162 -15.33 17.94 -0.54
CA VAL A 162 -15.83 16.82 -1.36
C VAL A 162 -14.91 15.60 -1.23
N LEU A 163 -13.59 15.79 -1.29
CA LEU A 163 -12.62 14.69 -1.12
C LEU A 163 -12.73 14.05 0.27
N VAL A 164 -12.88 14.85 1.33
CA VAL A 164 -13.08 14.35 2.69
C VAL A 164 -14.37 13.54 2.79
N VAL A 165 -15.49 14.06 2.31
CA VAL A 165 -16.79 13.36 2.33
C VAL A 165 -16.73 12.06 1.54
N ALA A 166 -16.14 12.08 0.34
CA ALA A 166 -15.96 10.88 -0.47
C ALA A 166 -15.08 9.84 0.24
N GLY A 167 -13.97 10.27 0.85
CA GLY A 167 -13.09 9.41 1.65
C GLY A 167 -13.82 8.79 2.84
N THR A 168 -14.57 9.58 3.61
CA THR A 168 -15.38 9.09 4.73
C THR A 168 -16.42 8.07 4.28
N ALA A 169 -17.15 8.34 3.19
CA ALA A 169 -18.12 7.40 2.63
C ALA A 169 -17.45 6.06 2.25
N ARG A 170 -16.26 6.11 1.62
CA ARG A 170 -15.47 4.92 1.28
C ARG A 170 -15.05 4.15 2.54
N THR A 171 -14.60 4.82 3.59
CA THR A 171 -14.27 4.17 4.88
C THR A 171 -15.48 3.48 5.49
N VAL A 172 -16.64 4.13 5.51
CA VAL A 172 -17.88 3.54 6.05
C VAL A 172 -18.31 2.31 5.25
N LEU A 173 -18.20 2.34 3.92
CA LEU A 173 -18.48 1.17 3.08
C LEU A 173 -17.50 0.04 3.35
N ARG A 174 -16.21 0.34 3.44
CA ARG A 174 -15.17 -0.66 3.74
C ARG A 174 -15.40 -1.31 5.10
N ASN A 175 -15.82 -0.57 6.12
CA ASN A 175 -16.12 -1.13 7.44
C ASN A 175 -17.22 -2.21 7.41
N LYS A 176 -18.14 -2.18 6.44
CA LYS A 176 -19.16 -3.23 6.29
C LYS A 176 -18.53 -4.57 5.90
N GLU A 177 -17.48 -4.55 5.09
CA GLU A 177 -16.78 -5.76 4.64
C GLU A 177 -16.03 -6.43 5.80
N TRP A 178 -15.52 -5.64 6.74
CA TRP A 178 -14.83 -6.10 7.94
C TRP A 178 -15.76 -6.61 9.06
N ARG A 179 -17.08 -6.63 8.83
CA ARG A 179 -18.05 -7.01 9.87
C ARG A 179 -18.02 -8.50 10.21
N THR A 180 -17.70 -9.36 9.25
CA THR A 180 -17.60 -10.82 9.44
C THR A 180 -16.45 -11.37 8.61
N ASP A 181 -15.87 -12.48 9.05
CA ASP A 181 -14.80 -13.16 8.31
C ASP A 181 -15.24 -13.55 6.89
N GLU A 182 -16.51 -13.96 6.71
CA GLU A 182 -17.03 -14.32 5.39
C GLU A 182 -17.10 -13.11 4.45
N THR A 183 -17.68 -11.99 4.89
CA THR A 183 -17.75 -10.77 4.07
C THR A 183 -16.36 -10.23 3.75
N LEU A 184 -15.42 -10.37 4.69
CA LEU A 184 -14.04 -9.96 4.51
C LEU A 184 -13.34 -10.80 3.45
N PHE A 185 -13.39 -12.14 3.57
CA PHE A 185 -12.71 -13.02 2.61
C PHE A 185 -13.40 -13.05 1.24
N ARG A 186 -14.74 -12.92 1.18
CA ARG A 186 -15.44 -12.71 -0.10
C ARG A 186 -15.05 -11.41 -0.78
N SER A 187 -14.91 -10.31 -0.02
CA SER A 187 -14.39 -9.06 -0.59
C SER A 187 -12.95 -9.23 -1.07
N ALA A 188 -12.10 -9.92 -0.29
CA ALA A 188 -10.71 -10.18 -0.64
C ALA A 188 -10.54 -10.99 -1.95
N THR A 189 -11.39 -11.98 -2.22
CA THR A 189 -11.32 -12.74 -3.49
C THR A 189 -11.73 -11.90 -4.70
N VAL A 190 -12.56 -10.86 -4.51
CA VAL A 190 -12.91 -9.90 -5.56
C VAL A 190 -11.81 -8.85 -5.75
N SER A 191 -11.26 -8.29 -4.67
CA SER A 191 -10.22 -7.25 -4.74
C SER A 191 -8.85 -7.80 -5.16
N THR A 192 -8.56 -9.03 -4.75
CA THR A 192 -7.28 -9.71 -4.99
C THR A 192 -7.52 -11.12 -5.52
N PRO A 193 -8.03 -11.25 -6.76
CA PRO A 193 -8.46 -12.53 -7.33
C PRO A 193 -7.31 -13.53 -7.52
N ARG A 194 -6.05 -13.06 -7.49
CA ARG A 194 -4.86 -13.92 -7.58
C ARG A 194 -4.22 -14.26 -6.23
N SER A 195 -4.80 -13.81 -5.11
CA SER A 195 -4.31 -14.20 -3.78
C SER A 195 -4.79 -15.61 -3.44
N VAL A 196 -3.85 -16.55 -3.39
CA VAL A 196 -4.11 -17.92 -2.94
C VAL A 196 -4.65 -17.92 -1.50
N ARG A 197 -4.12 -17.06 -0.63
CA ARG A 197 -4.53 -16.99 0.77
C ARG A 197 -5.97 -16.49 0.94
N ALA A 198 -6.39 -15.52 0.13
CA ALA A 198 -7.77 -15.05 0.15
C ALA A 198 -8.76 -16.18 -0.19
N HIS A 199 -8.46 -16.97 -1.22
CA HIS A 199 -9.28 -18.13 -1.62
C HIS A 199 -9.25 -19.25 -0.59
N LEU A 200 -8.08 -19.62 -0.07
CA LEU A 200 -7.95 -20.68 0.95
C LEU A 200 -8.71 -20.34 2.24
N ASN A 201 -8.61 -19.08 2.70
CA ASN A 201 -9.33 -18.66 3.90
C ASN A 201 -10.85 -18.67 3.70
N LEU A 202 -11.33 -18.27 2.52
CA LEU A 202 -12.75 -18.36 2.18
C LEU A 202 -13.21 -19.83 2.13
N ALA A 203 -12.47 -20.70 1.45
CA ALA A 203 -12.80 -22.12 1.34
C ALA A 203 -12.82 -22.81 2.71
N PHE A 204 -11.83 -22.54 3.57
CA PHE A 204 -11.79 -23.07 4.93
C PHE A 204 -12.98 -22.60 5.77
N LEU A 205 -13.35 -21.32 5.64
CA LEU A 205 -14.50 -20.75 6.33
C LEU A 205 -15.82 -21.40 5.87
N LEU A 206 -16.01 -21.58 4.56
CA LEU A 206 -17.22 -22.21 4.00
C LEU A 206 -17.32 -23.69 4.40
N LYS A 207 -16.20 -24.42 4.33
CA LYS A 207 -16.12 -25.79 4.82
C LYS A 207 -16.50 -25.90 6.30
N ASN A 208 -16.01 -25.01 7.15
CA ASN A 208 -16.35 -25.02 8.58
C ASN A 208 -17.81 -24.68 8.85
N LYS A 209 -18.48 -23.97 7.94
CA LYS A 209 -19.93 -23.72 7.97
C LYS A 209 -20.75 -24.88 7.38
N GLY A 210 -20.11 -25.93 6.88
CA GLY A 210 -20.75 -27.08 6.24
C GLY A 210 -21.09 -26.88 4.76
N ASP A 211 -20.71 -25.74 4.15
CA ASP A 211 -20.88 -25.49 2.73
C ASP A 211 -19.69 -26.04 1.94
N VAL A 212 -19.72 -27.34 1.66
CA VAL A 212 -18.64 -28.04 0.93
C VAL A 212 -18.69 -27.78 -0.57
N GLN A 213 -19.85 -27.41 -1.13
CA GLN A 213 -19.99 -27.11 -2.55
C GLN A 213 -19.45 -25.71 -2.89
N GLY A 214 -19.60 -24.75 -1.97
CA GLY A 214 -19.04 -23.41 -2.11
C GLY A 214 -17.55 -23.31 -1.76
N ALA A 215 -17.02 -24.27 -1.00
CA ALA A 215 -15.62 -24.36 -0.59
C ALA A 215 -14.71 -24.92 -1.70
#